data_AF-A0A9P5THX0-F1
#
_entry.id   AF-A0A9P5THX0-F1
#
_cell.length_a   1.000
_cell.length_b   1.000
_cell.length_c   1.000
_cell.angle_alpha   90.00
_cell.angle_beta   90.00
_cell.angle_gamma   90.00
#
_symmetry.space_group_name_H-M   'P 1'
#
loop_
_entity.id
_entity.type
_entity.pdbx_description
1 polymer ?
#
loop_
_entity_poly.entity_id
_entity_poly.type
_entity_poly.pdbx_seq_one_letter_code
_entity_poly.pdbx_strand_id
1 'polypeptide(L)'
;MYRDETNHENVDHLEQGLSRLENSAALVIRNISTASETDIGGVRMTRRELGDFRKFIYLMHYRRVSLIDSYFDENDPDNAPLKAWMKNFKEKHNIHTKDGVWLFGVKYVLDTPHQKIVATGEAIQKKYGPQGMMKMYTTSIDLDINFHAVDYTVIADSFFLGIWEAADGEEFIMCSNSFGLWEGRINKMAECHRLFR
;
A
#
# COMPACT_ATOMS: atom_id res chain seq x y z
N MET A 1 17.29 3.09 5.40
CA MET A 1 17.22 1.94 6.31
C MET A 1 16.15 2.25 7.34
N TYR A 2 15.09 1.45 7.40
CA TYR A 2 13.93 1.64 8.27
C TYR A 2 14.25 1.10 9.66
N ARG A 3 14.87 1.95 10.46
CA ARG A 3 15.13 1.66 11.86
C ARG A 3 14.01 2.21 12.71
N ASP A 4 13.44 1.34 13.53
CA ASP A 4 12.53 1.75 14.58
C ASP A 4 13.31 1.88 15.89
N GLU A 5 13.79 3.09 16.17
CA GLU A 5 14.54 3.39 17.39
C GLU A 5 13.71 3.24 18.67
N THR A 6 12.38 3.17 18.53
CA THR A 6 11.45 2.95 19.66
C THR A 6 11.37 1.48 20.06
N ASN A 7 11.77 0.55 19.17
CA ASN A 7 11.85 -0.88 19.46
C ASN A 7 13.26 -1.27 19.92
N HIS A 8 13.50 -1.18 21.23
CA HIS A 8 14.80 -1.49 21.83
C HIS A 8 15.21 -2.97 21.75
N GLU A 9 14.28 -3.89 21.48
CA GLU A 9 14.57 -5.32 21.33
C GLU A 9 15.10 -5.65 19.93
N ASN A 10 14.54 -5.02 18.90
CA ASN A 10 14.95 -5.22 17.51
C ASN A 10 14.64 -3.98 16.66
N VAL A 11 15.60 -3.08 16.59
CA VAL A 11 15.51 -1.84 15.80
C VAL A 11 15.38 -2.10 14.30
N ASP A 12 15.85 -3.25 13.81
CA ASP A 12 15.84 -3.63 12.39
C ASP A 12 14.67 -4.58 12.04
N HIS A 13 13.67 -4.73 12.92
CA HIS A 13 12.58 -5.68 12.70
C HIS A 13 11.77 -5.41 11.41
N LEU A 14 11.65 -4.13 11.01
CA LEU A 14 10.98 -3.73 9.77
C LEU A 14 11.78 -4.15 8.54
N GLU A 15 13.10 -3.93 8.55
CA GLU A 15 14.00 -4.39 7.47
C GLU A 15 13.97 -5.92 7.33
N GLN A 16 13.93 -6.65 8.44
CA GLN A 16 13.77 -8.11 8.41
C GLN A 16 12.41 -8.53 7.84
N GLY A 17 11.34 -7.81 8.18
CA GLY A 17 10.00 -8.04 7.63
C GLY A 17 9.93 -7.77 6.13
N LEU A 18 10.50 -6.65 5.69
CA LEU A 18 10.62 -6.29 4.27
C LEU A 18 11.43 -7.34 3.51
N SER A 19 12.58 -7.76 4.05
CA SER A 19 13.43 -8.80 3.43
C SER A 19 12.68 -10.11 3.22
N ARG A 20 11.86 -10.54 4.20
CA ARG A 20 11.02 -11.74 4.06
C ARG A 20 9.96 -11.57 2.97
N LEU A 21 9.30 -10.42 2.93
CA LEU A 21 8.27 -10.13 1.94
C LEU A 21 8.86 -10.05 0.53
N GLU A 22 10.01 -9.40 0.38
CA GLU A 22 10.78 -9.29 -0.86
C GLU A 22 11.21 -10.67 -1.35
N ASN A 23 11.67 -11.56 -0.46
CA ASN A 23 12.01 -12.93 -0.83
C ASN A 23 10.78 -13.71 -1.33
N SER A 24 9.64 -13.63 -0.64
CA SER A 24 8.39 -14.24 -1.09
C SER A 24 7.95 -13.71 -2.46
N ALA A 25 8.03 -12.39 -2.67
CA ALA A 25 7.68 -11.77 -3.95
C ALA A 25 8.62 -12.18 -5.09
N ALA A 26 9.93 -12.28 -4.82
CA ALA A 26 10.92 -12.72 -5.81
C ALA A 26 10.65 -14.13 -6.32
N LEU A 27 10.19 -15.04 -5.45
CA LEU A 27 9.79 -16.39 -5.86
C LEU A 27 8.61 -16.36 -6.83
N VAL A 28 7.61 -15.52 -6.57
CA VAL A 28 6.45 -15.33 -7.45
C VAL A 28 6.87 -14.75 -8.80
N ILE A 29 7.68 -13.69 -8.80
CA ILE A 29 8.19 -13.05 -10.02
C ILE A 29 8.97 -14.06 -10.87
N ARG A 30 9.83 -14.87 -10.24
CA ARG A 30 10.59 -15.91 -10.94
C ARG A 30 9.66 -16.93 -11.59
N ASN A 31 8.63 -17.38 -10.87
CA ASN A 31 7.66 -18.34 -11.42
C ASN A 31 6.89 -17.76 -12.61
N ILE A 32 6.59 -16.45 -12.59
CA ILE A 32 5.98 -15.73 -13.71
C ILE A 32 6.92 -15.69 -14.91
N SER A 33 8.18 -15.29 -14.71
CA SER A 33 9.20 -15.25 -15.79
C SER A 33 9.35 -16.61 -16.46
N THR A 34 9.53 -17.67 -15.66
CA THR A 34 9.69 -19.03 -16.19
C THR A 34 8.45 -19.50 -16.94
N ALA A 35 7.24 -19.17 -16.49
CA ALA A 35 6.01 -19.55 -17.19
C ALA A 35 5.86 -18.83 -18.55
N SER A 36 6.23 -17.55 -18.62
CA SER A 36 6.28 -16.77 -19.88
C SER A 36 7.30 -17.37 -20.85
N GLU A 37 8.51 -17.67 -20.38
CA GLU A 37 9.59 -18.24 -21.22
C GLU A 37 9.27 -19.65 -21.77
N THR A 38 8.39 -20.40 -21.11
CA THR A 38 8.09 -21.80 -21.44
C THR A 38 6.73 -22.01 -22.13
N ASP A 39 6.04 -20.92 -22.47
CA ASP A 39 4.67 -20.90 -23.06
C ASP A 39 3.66 -21.75 -22.25
N ILE A 40 3.89 -21.86 -20.94
CA ILE A 40 2.95 -22.49 -20.02
C ILE A 40 1.89 -21.43 -19.72
N GLY A 41 0.71 -21.56 -20.31
CA GLY A 41 -0.39 -20.57 -20.31
C GLY A 41 -0.99 -20.16 -18.95
N GLY A 42 -0.26 -20.26 -17.83
CA GLY A 42 -0.58 -19.63 -16.57
C GLY A 42 0.31 -20.06 -15.39
N VAL A 43 0.40 -19.18 -14.39
CA VAL A 43 1.06 -19.47 -13.10
C VAL A 43 0.01 -19.84 -12.06
N ARG A 44 0.22 -20.92 -11.31
CA ARG A 44 -0.58 -21.24 -10.13
C ARG A 44 0.06 -20.64 -8.89
N MET A 45 -0.74 -19.91 -8.12
CA MET A 45 -0.32 -19.32 -6.85
C MET A 45 -1.29 -19.72 -5.74
N THR A 46 -0.76 -19.98 -4.56
CA THR A 46 -1.56 -20.07 -3.35
C THR A 46 -2.13 -18.70 -2.99
N ARG A 47 -3.22 -18.68 -2.20
CA ARG A 47 -3.78 -17.44 -1.66
C ARG A 47 -2.79 -16.66 -0.81
N ARG A 48 -1.87 -17.36 -0.13
CA ARG A 48 -0.82 -16.74 0.68
C ARG A 48 0.18 -16.01 -0.21
N GLU A 49 0.71 -16.68 -1.23
CA GLU A 49 1.66 -16.07 -2.17
C GLU A 49 1.06 -14.85 -2.88
N LEU A 50 -0.19 -14.94 -3.33
CA LEU A 50 -0.88 -13.79 -3.93
C LEU A 50 -1.06 -12.64 -2.92
N GLY A 51 -1.43 -12.95 -1.68
CA GLY A 51 -1.58 -11.94 -0.62
C GLY A 51 -0.26 -11.26 -0.27
N ASP A 52 0.83 -12.02 -0.14
CA ASP A 52 2.16 -11.48 0.12
C ASP A 52 2.66 -10.67 -1.08
N PHE A 53 2.41 -11.12 -2.30
CA PHE A 53 2.76 -10.36 -3.50
C PHE A 53 1.99 -9.03 -3.60
N ARG A 54 0.70 -9.01 -3.28
CA ARG A 54 -0.09 -7.76 -3.22
C ARG A 54 0.42 -6.79 -2.14
N LYS A 55 0.79 -7.30 -0.96
CA LYS A 55 1.44 -6.48 0.08
C LYS A 55 2.79 -5.94 -0.39
N PHE A 56 3.59 -6.74 -1.10
CA PHE A 56 4.87 -6.30 -1.66
C PHE A 56 4.68 -5.12 -2.61
N ILE A 57 3.78 -5.23 -3.60
CA ILE A 57 3.49 -4.15 -4.54
C ILE A 57 2.99 -2.89 -3.82
N TYR A 58 2.07 -3.04 -2.86
CA TYR A 58 1.62 -1.91 -2.04
C TYR A 58 2.78 -1.25 -1.31
N LEU A 59 3.65 -2.01 -0.63
CA LEU A 59 4.76 -1.42 0.12
C LEU A 59 5.83 -0.80 -0.78
N MET A 60 6.06 -1.32 -1.98
CA MET A 60 6.93 -0.68 -2.97
C MET A 60 6.40 0.69 -3.39
N HIS A 61 5.07 0.83 -3.51
CA HIS A 61 4.43 2.12 -3.73
C HIS A 61 4.54 3.01 -2.48
N TYR A 62 4.13 2.50 -1.31
CA TYR A 62 4.07 3.21 -0.03
C TYR A 62 5.43 3.72 0.47
N ARG A 63 6.53 3.06 0.07
CA ARG A 63 7.92 3.40 0.42
C ARG A 63 8.56 4.45 -0.48
N ARG A 64 7.84 5.00 -1.47
CA ARG A 64 8.39 6.06 -2.32
C ARG A 64 8.73 7.29 -1.48
N VAL A 65 9.92 7.84 -1.69
CA VAL A 65 10.43 9.03 -0.96
C VAL A 65 9.44 10.19 -1.00
N SER A 66 8.86 10.44 -2.19
CA SER A 66 7.84 11.50 -2.36
C SER A 66 6.58 11.29 -1.53
N LEU A 67 6.25 10.05 -1.16
CA LEU A 67 5.12 9.75 -0.28
C LEU A 67 5.56 9.78 1.19
N ILE A 68 6.74 9.28 1.55
CA ILE A 68 7.21 9.34 2.94
C ILE A 68 7.17 10.79 3.47
N ASP A 69 7.57 11.75 2.65
CA ASP A 69 7.61 13.16 3.05
C ASP A 69 6.23 13.81 3.17
N SER A 70 5.28 13.48 2.29
CA SER A 70 3.99 14.17 2.24
C SER A 70 2.82 13.40 2.88
N TYR A 71 2.89 12.07 2.95
CA TYR A 71 1.71 11.21 3.18
C TYR A 71 1.10 11.34 4.59
N PHE A 72 1.90 11.71 5.59
CA PHE A 72 1.43 12.07 6.94
C PHE A 72 1.92 13.46 7.38
N ASP A 73 2.14 14.36 6.42
CA ASP A 73 2.46 15.74 6.74
C ASP A 73 1.20 16.50 7.13
N GLU A 74 1.13 16.98 8.36
CA GLU A 74 -0.03 17.72 8.91
C GLU A 74 -0.17 19.14 8.34
N ASN A 75 0.86 19.61 7.65
CA ASN A 75 0.89 20.91 6.99
C ASN A 75 0.56 20.81 5.50
N ASP A 76 0.48 19.61 4.94
CA ASP A 76 0.02 19.40 3.57
C ASP A 76 -1.50 19.67 3.50
N PRO A 77 -1.95 20.63 2.69
CA PRO A 77 -3.37 20.89 2.50
C PRO A 77 -4.18 19.67 2.05
N ASP A 78 -3.56 18.74 1.31
CA ASP A 78 -4.21 17.52 0.83
C ASP A 78 -4.50 16.53 1.98
N ASN A 79 -3.81 16.69 3.13
CA ASN A 79 -4.03 15.88 4.34
C ASN A 79 -4.93 16.56 5.38
N ALA A 80 -5.58 17.68 5.06
CA ALA A 80 -6.45 18.37 6.01
C ALA A 80 -7.49 17.45 6.73
N PRO A 81 -8.15 16.49 6.04
CA PRO A 81 -9.08 15.55 6.67
C PRO A 81 -8.42 14.57 7.65
N LEU A 82 -7.12 14.28 7.46
CA LEU A 82 -6.34 13.34 8.27
C LEU A 82 -5.81 13.96 9.56
N LYS A 83 -5.72 15.29 9.63
CA LYS A 83 -5.03 16.01 10.71
C LYS A 83 -5.50 15.63 12.12
N ALA A 84 -6.81 15.58 12.34
CA ALA A 84 -7.38 15.23 13.65
C ALA A 84 -7.10 13.76 14.00
N TRP A 85 -7.22 12.86 13.03
CA TRP A 85 -6.91 11.44 13.19
C TRP A 85 -5.42 11.24 13.52
N MET A 86 -4.51 11.90 12.80
CA MET A 86 -3.06 11.79 13.05
C MET A 86 -2.69 12.25 14.46
N LYS A 87 -3.26 13.38 14.93
CA LYS A 87 -3.04 13.86 16.29
C LYS A 87 -3.50 12.82 17.33
N ASN A 88 -4.73 12.33 17.20
CA ASN A 88 -5.27 11.31 18.10
C ASN A 88 -4.45 10.00 18.06
N PHE A 89 -4.06 9.58 16.87
CA PHE A 89 -3.26 8.38 16.65
C PHE A 89 -1.89 8.49 17.30
N LYS A 90 -1.20 9.62 17.11
CA LYS A 90 0.08 9.93 17.73
C LYS A 90 -0.01 9.90 19.25
N GLU A 91 -1.01 10.53 19.84
CA GLU A 91 -1.25 10.53 21.28
C GLU A 91 -1.52 9.11 21.81
N LYS A 92 -2.40 8.35 21.15
CA LYS A 92 -2.80 6.99 21.54
C LYS A 92 -1.65 5.99 21.48
N HIS A 93 -0.76 6.12 20.50
CA HIS A 93 0.35 5.20 20.26
C HIS A 93 1.70 5.72 20.77
N ASN A 94 1.72 6.86 21.45
CA ASN A 94 2.94 7.53 21.92
C ASN A 94 3.97 7.74 20.78
N ILE A 95 3.49 8.18 19.62
CA ILE A 95 4.29 8.49 18.43
C ILE A 95 4.43 10.01 18.33
N HIS A 96 5.65 10.50 18.12
CA HIS A 96 5.90 11.96 18.11
C HIS A 96 6.17 12.54 16.71
N THR A 97 6.41 11.69 15.70
CA THR A 97 6.79 12.12 14.35
C THR A 97 5.84 11.56 13.29
N LYS A 98 5.80 12.21 12.11
CA LYS A 98 5.07 11.67 10.95
C LYS A 98 5.68 10.34 10.47
N ASP A 99 7.01 10.24 10.52
CA ASP A 99 7.76 9.03 10.18
C ASP A 99 7.38 7.86 11.09
N GLY A 100 7.12 8.09 12.38
CA GLY A 100 6.66 7.05 13.29
C GLY A 100 5.27 6.52 12.93
N VAL A 101 4.37 7.38 12.45
CA VAL A 101 3.04 6.96 11.94
C VAL A 101 3.21 6.13 10.66
N TRP A 102 4.12 6.55 9.78
CA TRP A 102 4.45 5.80 8.56
C TRP A 102 5.06 4.43 8.87
N LEU A 103 6.04 4.35 9.78
CA LEU A 103 6.67 3.10 10.23
C LEU A 103 5.63 2.16 10.87
N PHE A 104 4.69 2.70 11.64
CA PHE A 104 3.56 1.92 12.16
C PHE A 104 2.74 1.30 11.03
N GLY A 105 2.43 2.08 9.98
CA GLY A 105 1.72 1.59 8.80
C GLY A 105 2.47 0.46 8.09
N VAL A 106 3.77 0.62 7.87
CA VAL A 106 4.63 -0.43 7.30
C VAL A 106 4.59 -1.69 8.16
N LYS A 107 4.78 -1.55 9.47
CA LYS A 107 4.71 -2.65 10.43
C LYS A 107 3.37 -3.37 10.36
N TYR A 108 2.27 -2.60 10.35
CA TYR A 108 0.91 -3.12 10.29
C TYR A 108 0.70 -3.99 9.04
N VAL A 109 1.15 -3.53 7.88
CA VAL A 109 1.04 -4.30 6.62
C VAL A 109 1.92 -5.55 6.64
N LEU A 110 3.14 -5.46 7.17
CA LEU A 110 4.07 -6.60 7.26
C LEU A 110 3.51 -7.71 8.15
N ASP A 111 3.03 -7.34 9.34
CA ASP A 111 2.63 -8.28 10.39
C ASP A 111 1.19 -8.82 10.22
N THR A 112 0.35 -8.09 9.48
CA THR A 112 -1.05 -8.49 9.29
C THR A 112 -1.22 -9.29 7.98
N PRO A 113 -1.86 -10.46 8.02
CA PRO A 113 -2.22 -11.18 6.80
C PRO A 113 -3.10 -10.34 5.87
N HIS A 114 -2.82 -10.36 4.56
CA HIS A 114 -3.54 -9.58 3.54
C HIS A 114 -5.07 -9.62 3.72
N GLN A 115 -5.65 -10.81 3.86
CA GLN A 115 -7.10 -10.99 4.01
C GLN A 115 -7.68 -10.31 5.26
N LYS A 116 -6.90 -10.24 6.35
CA LYS A 116 -7.33 -9.55 7.58
C LYS A 116 -7.29 -8.03 7.43
N ILE A 117 -6.31 -7.49 6.69
CA ILE A 117 -6.27 -6.07 6.36
C ILE A 117 -7.50 -5.70 5.53
N VAL A 118 -7.73 -6.46 4.43
CA VAL A 118 -8.88 -6.25 3.54
C VAL A 118 -10.20 -6.32 4.30
N ALA A 119 -10.43 -7.38 5.09
CA ALA A 119 -11.65 -7.52 5.88
C ALA A 119 -11.86 -6.38 6.90
N THR A 120 -10.78 -5.84 7.47
CA THR A 120 -10.86 -4.70 8.39
C THR A 120 -11.30 -3.44 7.63
N GLY A 121 -10.69 -3.15 6.47
CA GLY A 121 -11.09 -2.02 5.63
C GLY A 121 -12.52 -2.16 5.09
N GLU A 122 -12.90 -3.34 4.60
CA GLU A 122 -14.26 -3.62 4.11
C GLU A 122 -15.32 -3.44 5.19
N ALA A 123 -15.04 -3.86 6.44
CA ALA A 123 -15.95 -3.67 7.56
C ALA A 123 -16.18 -2.19 7.86
N ILE A 124 -15.13 -1.37 7.76
CA ILE A 124 -15.22 0.09 7.91
C ILE A 124 -16.02 0.68 6.74
N GLN A 125 -15.68 0.34 5.50
CA GLN A 125 -16.40 0.82 4.33
C GLN A 125 -17.91 0.48 4.38
N LYS A 126 -18.25 -0.73 4.84
CA LYS A 126 -19.63 -1.16 5.05
C LYS A 126 -20.34 -0.36 6.13
N LYS A 127 -19.65 -0.03 7.23
CA LYS A 127 -20.21 0.77 8.34
C LYS A 127 -20.62 2.17 7.88
N TYR A 128 -19.77 2.85 7.12
CA TYR A 128 -20.02 4.24 6.69
C TYR A 128 -20.78 4.34 5.36
N GLY A 129 -20.72 3.31 4.52
CA GLY A 129 -21.26 3.31 3.16
C GLY A 129 -20.53 4.30 2.24
N PRO A 130 -20.85 4.30 0.92
CA PRO A 130 -20.14 5.15 -0.05
C PRO A 130 -20.17 6.65 0.27
N GLN A 131 -21.33 7.16 0.69
CA GLN A 131 -21.50 8.58 1.05
C GLN A 131 -20.75 8.95 2.33
N GLY A 132 -20.77 8.06 3.34
CA GLY A 132 -20.03 8.28 4.59
C GLY A 132 -18.52 8.25 4.35
N MET A 133 -18.03 7.32 3.54
CA MET A 133 -16.61 7.28 3.12
C MET A 133 -16.21 8.57 2.39
N MET A 134 -17.00 9.01 1.40
CA MET A 134 -16.73 10.25 0.68
C MET A 134 -16.70 11.46 1.61
N LYS A 135 -17.64 11.52 2.58
CA LYS A 135 -17.64 12.58 3.59
C LYS A 135 -16.38 12.52 4.46
N MET A 136 -15.95 11.35 4.92
CA MET A 136 -14.72 11.24 5.72
C MET A 136 -13.50 11.75 4.97
N TYR A 137 -13.31 11.35 3.71
CA TYR A 137 -12.16 11.77 2.90
C TYR A 137 -12.16 13.26 2.52
N THR A 138 -13.30 13.94 2.56
CA THR A 138 -13.41 15.35 2.20
C THR A 138 -13.52 16.29 3.40
N THR A 139 -13.79 15.76 4.60
CA THR A 139 -14.07 16.60 5.77
C THR A 139 -13.19 16.23 6.96
N SER A 140 -13.36 15.04 7.52
CA SER A 140 -12.58 14.56 8.66
C SER A 140 -12.63 13.04 8.72
N ILE A 141 -11.46 12.43 8.89
CA ILE A 141 -11.34 11.01 9.20
C ILE A 141 -11.84 10.77 10.64
N ASP A 142 -12.63 9.72 10.82
CA ASP A 142 -13.09 9.27 12.14
C ASP A 142 -11.88 8.78 12.97
N LEU A 143 -11.76 9.25 14.21
CA LEU A 143 -10.58 9.08 15.05
C LEU A 143 -10.32 7.62 15.45
N ASP A 144 -11.34 6.78 15.44
CA ASP A 144 -11.27 5.40 15.94
C ASP A 144 -11.06 4.35 14.84
N ILE A 145 -10.98 4.76 13.57
CA ILE A 145 -10.79 3.83 12.47
C ILE A 145 -9.33 3.44 12.31
N ASN A 146 -9.10 2.22 11.83
CA ASN A 146 -7.79 1.81 11.33
C ASN A 146 -7.59 2.36 9.92
N PHE A 147 -7.07 3.59 9.83
CA PHE A 147 -6.84 4.26 8.55
C PHE A 147 -5.89 3.48 7.63
N HIS A 148 -4.83 2.88 8.18
CA HIS A 148 -3.90 2.05 7.38
C HIS A 148 -4.60 0.86 6.70
N ALA A 149 -5.56 0.23 7.37
CA ALA A 149 -6.36 -0.83 6.76
C ALA A 149 -7.29 -0.29 5.67
N VAL A 150 -7.94 0.86 5.93
CA VAL A 150 -8.82 1.49 4.95
C VAL A 150 -8.05 1.88 3.68
N ASP A 151 -6.92 2.56 3.82
CA ASP A 151 -6.07 2.96 2.70
C ASP A 151 -5.58 1.75 1.90
N TYR A 152 -5.01 0.75 2.59
CA TYR A 152 -4.57 -0.48 1.94
C TYR A 152 -5.70 -1.16 1.17
N THR A 153 -6.90 -1.25 1.76
CA THR A 153 -8.06 -1.88 1.11
C THR A 153 -8.53 -1.10 -0.10
N VAL A 154 -8.57 0.24 -0.04
CA VAL A 154 -8.92 1.07 -1.21
C VAL A 154 -7.99 0.78 -2.37
N ILE A 155 -6.68 0.74 -2.11
CA ILE A 155 -5.69 0.39 -3.13
C ILE A 155 -5.88 -1.06 -3.61
N ALA A 156 -6.00 -2.02 -2.69
CA ALA A 156 -6.21 -3.41 -3.06
C ALA A 156 -7.46 -3.59 -3.96
N ASP A 157 -8.58 -2.98 -3.63
CA ASP A 157 -9.83 -3.16 -4.39
C ASP A 157 -9.86 -2.37 -5.69
N SER A 158 -9.13 -1.25 -5.76
CA SER A 158 -9.06 -0.42 -6.97
C SER A 158 -8.18 -1.02 -8.06
N PHE A 159 -7.28 -1.95 -7.71
CA PHE A 159 -6.28 -2.47 -8.64
C PHE A 159 -6.27 -4.00 -8.75
N PHE A 160 -6.24 -4.45 -10.00
CA PHE A 160 -5.96 -5.84 -10.36
C PHE A 160 -4.49 -5.98 -10.71
N LEU A 161 -3.89 -7.10 -10.32
CA LEU A 161 -2.54 -7.43 -10.75
C LEU A 161 -2.61 -7.83 -12.24
N GLY A 162 -1.97 -7.04 -13.09
CA GLY A 162 -1.72 -7.38 -14.49
C GLY A 162 -0.24 -7.67 -14.70
N ILE A 163 0.06 -8.68 -15.51
CA ILE A 163 1.41 -8.98 -15.98
C ILE A 163 1.39 -8.74 -17.49
N TRP A 164 2.32 -7.92 -17.96
CA TRP A 164 2.42 -7.50 -19.35
C TRP A 164 3.84 -7.73 -19.84
N GLU A 165 3.97 -8.16 -21.08
CA GLU A 165 5.22 -8.33 -21.80
C GLU A 165 5.20 -7.37 -22.99
N ALA A 166 6.32 -6.69 -23.24
CA ALA A 166 6.44 -5.80 -24.40
C ALA A 166 6.47 -6.65 -25.68
N ALA A 167 5.97 -6.11 -26.79
CA ALA A 167 6.08 -6.82 -28.07
C ALA A 167 7.54 -6.92 -28.53
N ASP A 168 7.82 -7.84 -29.45
CA ASP A 168 9.17 -8.02 -30.01
C ASP A 168 9.73 -6.71 -30.57
N GLY A 169 10.88 -6.28 -30.06
CA GLY A 169 11.53 -5.03 -30.46
C GLY A 169 10.94 -3.77 -29.83
N GLU A 170 9.96 -3.89 -28.93
CA GLU A 170 9.44 -2.80 -28.10
C GLU A 170 9.98 -2.89 -26.66
N GLU A 171 9.90 -1.77 -25.94
CA GLU A 171 10.27 -1.70 -24.52
C GLU A 171 9.25 -0.87 -23.74
N PHE A 172 9.05 -1.22 -22.47
CA PHE A 172 8.31 -0.33 -21.55
C PHE A 172 9.25 0.74 -21.02
N ILE A 173 8.87 2.01 -21.20
CA ILE A 173 9.57 3.12 -20.54
C ILE A 173 9.05 3.21 -19.11
N MET A 174 9.87 2.78 -18.15
CA MET A 174 9.55 2.94 -16.74
C MET A 174 9.84 4.38 -16.28
N CYS A 175 8.80 5.15 -16.01
CA CYS A 175 8.87 6.45 -15.34
C CYS A 175 8.89 6.28 -13.80
N SER A 176 9.09 7.39 -13.07
CA SER A 176 9.10 7.41 -11.60
C SER A 176 7.81 6.90 -10.95
N ASN A 177 6.74 6.76 -11.74
CA ASN A 177 5.47 6.20 -11.33
C ASN A 177 5.25 4.73 -11.72
N SER A 178 6.15 4.05 -12.43
CA SER A 178 5.90 2.71 -13.01
C SER A 178 5.81 1.54 -12.02
N PHE A 179 6.37 1.67 -10.81
CA PHE A 179 6.05 0.76 -9.68
C PHE A 179 4.88 1.23 -8.82
N GLY A 180 4.19 2.25 -9.30
CA GLY A 180 3.07 2.87 -8.64
C GLY A 180 1.87 2.22 -9.23
N LEU A 181 0.86 2.02 -8.42
CA LEU A 181 -0.45 1.57 -8.86
C LEU A 181 -1.15 2.68 -9.70
N TRP A 182 -0.37 3.56 -10.37
CA TRP A 182 -0.80 4.87 -10.81
C TRP A 182 -0.04 5.39 -12.06
N GLU A 183 -0.75 5.55 -13.18
CA GLU A 183 -0.38 6.45 -14.29
C GLU A 183 -1.46 7.54 -14.52
N GLY A 184 -1.08 8.82 -14.45
CA GLY A 184 -1.95 9.96 -14.82
C GLY A 184 -2.30 10.97 -13.70
N ARG A 185 -2.85 12.14 -14.09
CA ARG A 185 -3.44 13.16 -13.18
C ARG A 185 -4.87 13.51 -13.61
N ILE A 186 -5.85 13.49 -12.69
CA ILE A 186 -7.17 14.14 -12.83
C ILE A 186 -7.35 15.11 -11.65
N ASN A 187 -7.78 16.34 -11.93
CA ASN A 187 -7.96 17.40 -10.92
C ASN A 187 -6.72 17.71 -10.05
N LYS A 188 -5.51 17.62 -10.62
CA LYS A 188 -4.20 17.70 -9.92
C LYS A 188 -3.91 16.54 -8.97
N MET A 189 -4.89 15.70 -8.68
CA MET A 189 -4.70 14.41 -8.04
C MET A 189 -4.23 13.42 -9.09
N ALA A 190 -3.46 12.41 -8.69
CA ALA A 190 -3.20 11.31 -9.58
C ALA A 190 -4.55 10.60 -9.83
N GLU A 191 -4.96 10.29 -11.07
CA GLU A 191 -6.06 9.33 -11.37
C GLU A 191 -5.67 8.29 -12.43
N CYS A 192 -6.12 7.02 -12.31
CA CYS A 192 -5.67 5.88 -13.13
C CYS A 192 -6.80 5.35 -14.04
N HIS A 193 -6.47 4.96 -15.28
CA HIS A 193 -7.43 4.35 -16.21
C HIS A 193 -7.96 3.01 -15.66
N ARG A 194 -9.29 2.90 -15.49
CA ARG A 194 -9.98 1.61 -15.29
C ARG A 194 -9.98 0.83 -16.59
N LEU A 195 -9.41 -0.37 -16.58
CA LEU A 195 -9.75 -1.39 -17.58
C LEU A 195 -11.15 -1.90 -17.21
N PHE A 196 -12.17 -1.38 -17.89
CA PHE A 196 -13.50 -1.98 -17.86
C PHE A 196 -13.43 -3.35 -18.52
N ARG A 197 -14.00 -4.35 -17.85
CA ARG A 197 -14.31 -5.64 -18.46
C ARG A 197 -15.76 -5.64 -18.93
#